data_AF-A0A520INI2-F1
#
_entry.id   AF-A0A520INI2-F1
#
_cell.length_a   1.000
_cell.length_b   1.000
_cell.length_c   1.000
_cell.angle_alpha   90.00
_cell.angle_beta   90.00
_cell.angle_gamma   90.00
#
_symmetry.space_group_name_H-M   'P 1'
#
loop_
_entity.id
_entity.type
_entity.pdbx_description
1 polymer ?
#
loop_
_entity_poly.entity_id
_entity_poly.type
_entity_poly.pdbx_seq_one_letter_code
_entity_poly.pdbx_strand_id
1 'polypeptide(L)'
;IYNQVIEIPSQRMTLSKLELKRKRHAGVPDPANQICVKDIDDLLTEVAAENRMLVKAHFNLLISATPEKIDKACNFISASLFSIGIIPSANAYNQMELFRSAFPGNAVALQDYDRFLTSAEAATSLFFKERLPRDEASDFLIRFTDRQGLPVGIDPADLPMRTGRINNRSKFVLGGSGSGKSFFMNALLEQYMAYNFDIVIIDVGHSYSGLCSYFGGKYYTYTEEHPITMNPFFLSPAEYNLEKKDFLKTLLALLLKGAQGQVSQVEDSIFSNVISAFYADYFSAKLPAGTHLNFNTFYHYSINKIGEIKQQDKVSFDLDEYRYVLRKFCTGGEYGRLLNEESGSGVFEERFIVYEIDSIKGAHVMAA
;
A
#
# COMPACT_ATOMS: atom_id res chain seq x y z
N ILE A 1 -15.36 38.34 -0.76
CA ILE A 1 -13.99 37.92 -1.17
C ILE A 1 -13.25 37.53 0.09
N TYR A 2 -12.73 36.30 0.16
CA TYR A 2 -11.85 35.87 1.24
C TYR A 2 -10.41 36.23 0.90
N ASN A 3 -9.72 36.89 1.83
CA ASN A 3 -8.32 37.24 1.70
C ASN A 3 -7.55 36.70 2.91
N GLN A 4 -6.40 36.10 2.60
CA GLN A 4 -5.57 35.37 3.54
C GLN A 4 -4.12 35.75 3.28
N VAL A 5 -3.47 36.28 4.32
CA VAL A 5 -2.06 36.67 4.28
C VAL A 5 -1.29 35.84 5.30
N ILE A 6 -0.17 35.26 4.85
CA ILE A 6 0.77 34.52 5.70
C ILE A 6 2.15 35.16 5.52
N GLU A 7 2.72 35.61 6.62
CA GLU A 7 4.10 36.10 6.70
C GLU A 7 4.93 35.06 7.45
N ILE A 8 6.08 34.70 6.86
CA ILE A 8 7.05 33.78 7.46
C ILE A 8 8.14 34.63 8.14
N PRO A 9 8.08 34.84 9.47
CA PRO A 9 9.09 35.61 10.17
C PRO A 9 10.36 34.79 10.40
N SER A 10 11.42 35.46 10.86
CA SER A 10 12.60 34.78 11.41
C SER A 10 12.20 33.92 12.61
N GLN A 11 12.34 32.60 12.49
CA GLN A 11 11.95 31.64 13.53
C GLN A 11 12.71 31.88 14.83
N ARG A 12 14.04 32.03 14.75
CA ARG A 12 14.89 32.31 15.92
C ARG A 12 14.46 33.55 16.67
N MET A 13 14.21 34.66 15.96
CA MET A 13 13.78 35.91 16.60
C MET A 13 12.38 35.80 17.20
N THR A 14 11.48 35.07 16.55
CA THR A 14 10.10 34.88 17.00
C THR A 14 10.06 34.05 18.28
N LEU A 15 10.83 32.96 18.35
CA LEU A 15 10.98 32.14 19.54
C LEU A 15 11.58 32.93 20.72
N SER A 16 12.65 33.70 20.49
CA SER A 16 13.21 34.56 21.54
C SER A 16 12.23 35.61 22.06
N LYS A 17 11.37 36.18 21.19
CA LYS A 17 10.31 37.10 21.61
C LYS A 17 9.23 36.41 22.43
N LEU A 18 8.84 35.18 22.08
CA LEU A 18 7.88 34.38 22.85
C LEU A 18 8.42 34.03 24.23
N GLU A 19 9.68 33.59 24.33
CA GLU A 19 10.33 33.32 25.62
C GLU A 19 10.39 34.55 26.51
N LEU A 20 10.70 35.72 25.94
CA LEU A 20 10.70 36.98 26.66
C LEU A 20 9.29 37.35 27.14
N LYS A 21 8.27 37.17 26.28
CA LYS A 21 6.87 37.39 26.64
C LYS A 21 6.45 36.46 27.78
N ARG A 22 6.76 35.17 27.70
CA ARG A 22 6.52 34.18 28.77
C ARG A 22 7.14 34.63 30.09
N LYS A 23 8.42 35.01 30.10
CA LYS A 23 9.12 35.47 31.32
C LYS A 23 8.45 36.69 31.96
N ARG A 24 7.95 37.64 31.15
CA ARG A 24 7.23 38.83 31.66
C ARG A 24 5.92 38.45 32.34
N HIS A 25 5.11 37.61 31.70
CA HIS A 25 3.82 37.19 32.27
C HIS A 25 4.00 36.27 33.48
N ALA A 26 5.03 35.43 33.51
CA ALA A 26 5.37 34.61 34.68
C ALA A 26 5.78 35.46 35.91
N GLY A 27 6.34 36.65 35.69
CA GLY A 27 6.76 37.57 36.75
C GLY A 27 5.62 38.32 37.45
N VAL A 28 4.41 38.34 36.88
CA VAL A 28 3.22 39.01 37.45
C VAL A 28 2.07 37.99 37.50
N PRO A 29 1.94 37.21 38.58
CA PRO A 29 0.94 36.15 38.64
C PRO A 29 -0.47 36.73 38.81
N ASP A 30 -1.23 36.69 37.72
CA ASP A 30 -2.69 36.84 37.70
C ASP A 30 -3.29 35.72 36.83
N PRO A 31 -4.60 35.41 36.95
CA PRO A 31 -5.21 34.32 36.20
C PRO A 31 -5.06 34.44 34.67
N ALA A 32 -5.09 35.65 34.11
CA ALA A 32 -4.96 35.87 32.67
C ALA A 32 -3.51 35.65 32.20
N ASN A 33 -2.53 36.07 33.00
CA ASN A 33 -1.11 35.85 32.74
C ASN A 33 -0.74 34.38 32.86
N GLN A 34 -1.33 33.63 33.79
CA GLN A 34 -1.12 32.18 33.91
C GLN A 34 -1.60 31.44 32.65
N ILE A 35 -2.77 31.82 32.12
CA ILE A 35 -3.27 31.28 30.85
C ILE A 35 -2.29 31.62 29.71
N CYS A 36 -1.86 32.87 29.60
CA CYS A 36 -0.90 33.28 28.58
C CYS A 36 0.44 32.52 28.66
N VAL A 37 0.95 32.28 29.86
CA VAL A 37 2.18 31.49 30.07
C VAL A 37 1.97 30.06 29.60
N LYS A 38 0.85 29.44 30.00
CA LYS A 38 0.49 28.09 29.59
C LYS A 38 0.39 27.97 28.06
N ASP A 39 -0.32 28.88 27.41
CA ASP A 39 -0.50 28.86 25.95
C ASP A 39 0.86 29.00 25.22
N ILE A 40 1.77 29.83 25.73
CA ILE A 40 3.12 29.97 25.16
C ILE A 40 3.93 28.70 25.38
N ASP A 41 3.87 28.09 26.56
CA ASP A 41 4.59 26.85 26.85
C ASP A 41 4.08 25.67 26.02
N ASP A 42 2.76 25.54 25.84
CA ASP A 42 2.14 24.53 24.99
C ASP A 42 2.62 24.72 23.53
N LEU A 43 2.59 25.95 23.00
CA LEU A 43 3.09 26.25 21.65
C LEU A 43 4.59 25.96 21.48
N LEU A 44 5.43 26.36 22.45
CA LEU A 44 6.87 26.12 22.39
C LEU A 44 7.21 24.63 22.45
N THR A 45 6.44 23.85 23.22
CA THR A 45 6.57 22.39 23.31
C THR A 45 6.24 21.73 21.98
N GLU A 46 5.14 22.11 21.33
CA GLU A 46 4.77 21.61 20.00
C GLU A 46 5.82 21.94 18.94
N VAL A 47 6.32 23.17 18.92
CA VAL A 47 7.37 23.60 17.98
C VAL A 47 8.64 22.77 18.16
N ALA A 48 9.05 22.51 19.40
CA ALA A 48 10.24 21.72 19.69
C ALA A 48 10.08 20.22 19.37
N ALA A 49 8.90 19.66 19.64
CA ALA A 49 8.62 18.23 19.43
C ALA A 49 8.44 17.88 17.95
N GLU A 50 7.73 18.74 17.20
CA GLU A 50 7.29 18.44 15.83
C GLU A 50 8.01 19.27 14.76
N ASN A 51 8.97 20.12 15.16
CA ASN A 51 9.71 21.02 14.27
C ASN A 51 8.77 21.92 13.42
N ARG A 52 7.66 22.38 14.02
CA ARG A 52 6.65 23.21 13.36
C ARG A 52 7.17 24.62 13.07
N MET A 53 6.78 25.18 11.94
CA MET A 53 7.10 26.56 11.57
C MET A 53 6.03 27.52 12.11
N LEU A 54 6.45 28.59 12.79
CA LEU A 54 5.56 29.67 13.22
C LEU A 54 5.41 30.73 12.12
N VAL A 55 4.19 31.19 11.91
CA VAL A 55 3.84 32.23 10.93
C VAL A 55 2.94 33.29 11.56
N LYS A 56 2.98 34.49 10.99
CA LYS A 56 1.96 35.52 11.28
C LYS A 56 0.88 35.43 10.22
N ALA A 57 -0.37 35.26 10.64
CA ALA A 57 -1.51 35.13 9.74
C ALA A 57 -2.48 36.32 9.90
N HIS A 58 -3.14 36.70 8.80
CA HIS A 58 -4.28 37.61 8.78
C HIS A 58 -5.35 37.07 7.84
N PHE A 59 -6.59 37.00 8.32
CA PHE A 59 -7.75 36.54 7.54
C PHE A 59 -8.81 37.63 7.57
N ASN A 60 -9.30 38.05 6.40
CA ASN A 60 -10.43 38.97 6.30
C ASN A 60 -11.39 38.60 5.17
N LEU A 61 -12.62 39.06 5.31
CA LEU A 61 -13.69 38.92 4.33
C LEU A 61 -14.10 40.32 3.87
N LEU A 62 -13.91 40.60 2.58
CA LEU A 62 -14.50 41.78 1.95
C LEU A 62 -15.91 41.45 1.49
N ILE A 63 -16.87 42.23 1.96
CA ILE A 63 -18.30 42.07 1.66
C ILE A 63 -18.72 43.23 0.75
N SER A 64 -19.39 42.89 -0.36
CA SER A 64 -20.00 43.86 -1.26
C SER A 64 -21.46 43.49 -1.44
N ALA A 65 -22.36 44.42 -1.11
CA ALA A 65 -23.80 44.28 -1.22
C ALA A 65 -24.43 45.67 -1.37
N THR A 66 -25.72 45.73 -1.73
CA THR A 66 -26.46 46.99 -1.62
C THR A 66 -26.54 47.43 -0.15
N PRO A 67 -26.60 48.74 0.16
CA PRO A 67 -26.54 49.24 1.54
C PRO A 67 -27.53 48.54 2.49
N GLU A 68 -28.73 48.22 2.01
CA GLU A 68 -29.80 47.60 2.81
C GLU A 68 -29.52 46.13 3.15
N LYS A 69 -28.57 45.50 2.47
CA LYS A 69 -28.24 44.07 2.61
C LYS A 69 -26.93 43.82 3.34
N ILE A 70 -26.10 44.84 3.57
CA ILE A 70 -24.77 44.70 4.19
C ILE A 70 -24.91 44.07 5.58
N ASP A 71 -25.75 44.62 6.45
CA ASP A 71 -25.90 44.12 7.83
C ASP A 71 -26.40 42.66 7.85
N LYS A 72 -27.32 42.32 6.96
CA LYS A 72 -27.82 40.95 6.82
C LYS A 72 -26.70 39.98 6.40
N ALA A 73 -25.86 40.39 5.46
CA ALA A 73 -24.73 39.59 5.00
C ALA A 73 -23.66 39.43 6.09
N CYS A 74 -23.31 40.51 6.80
CA CYS A 74 -22.39 40.48 7.94
C CYS A 74 -22.90 39.55 9.05
N ASN A 75 -24.17 39.65 9.42
CA ASN A 75 -24.77 38.80 10.44
C ASN A 75 -24.76 37.31 10.04
N PHE A 76 -25.07 37.01 8.78
CA PHE A 76 -24.99 35.64 8.26
C PHE A 76 -23.57 35.07 8.33
N ILE A 77 -22.57 35.87 7.92
CA ILE A 77 -21.16 35.47 7.96
C ILE A 77 -20.71 35.24 9.39
N SER A 78 -20.99 36.19 10.30
CA SER A 78 -20.64 36.06 11.72
C SER A 78 -21.28 34.84 12.36
N ALA A 79 -22.56 34.56 12.07
CA ALA A 79 -23.24 33.36 12.58
C ALA A 79 -22.62 32.06 12.02
N SER A 80 -22.27 32.06 10.74
CA SER A 80 -21.64 30.89 10.08
C SER A 80 -20.25 30.62 10.66
N LEU A 81 -19.43 31.66 10.85
CA LEU A 81 -18.11 31.54 11.48
C LEU A 81 -18.25 31.09 12.94
N PHE A 82 -19.22 31.62 13.67
CA PHE A 82 -19.47 31.22 15.05
C PHE A 82 -19.85 29.74 15.18
N SER A 83 -20.64 29.19 14.24
CA SER A 83 -21.01 27.76 14.25
C SER A 83 -19.83 26.79 14.11
N ILE A 84 -18.67 27.28 13.63
CA ILE A 84 -17.43 26.52 13.53
C ILE A 84 -16.37 27.01 14.52
N GLY A 85 -16.77 27.79 15.54
CA GLY A 85 -15.89 28.27 16.62
C GLY A 85 -14.99 29.45 16.25
N ILE A 86 -15.22 30.12 15.11
CA ILE A 86 -14.45 31.29 14.70
C ILE A 86 -15.20 32.57 15.11
N ILE A 87 -14.54 33.42 15.88
CA ILE A 87 -15.08 34.71 16.33
C ILE A 87 -14.40 35.82 15.54
N PRO A 88 -15.11 36.53 14.64
CA PRO A 88 -14.56 37.67 13.92
C PRO A 88 -14.18 38.80 14.89
N SER A 89 -13.04 39.46 14.64
CA SER A 89 -12.69 40.67 15.38
C SER A 89 -13.69 41.79 15.08
N ALA A 90 -14.30 42.36 16.12
CA ALA A 90 -15.13 43.57 16.01
C ALA A 90 -14.29 44.87 15.97
N ASN A 91 -12.98 44.76 16.19
CA ASN A 91 -12.06 45.90 16.28
C ASN A 91 -11.46 46.20 14.90
N ALA A 92 -12.16 47.00 14.10
CA ALA A 92 -11.63 47.53 12.85
C ALA A 92 -11.76 49.05 12.83
N TYR A 93 -10.85 49.75 13.51
CA TYR A 93 -10.71 51.20 13.42
C TYR A 93 -9.95 51.63 12.16
N ASN A 94 -9.35 50.67 11.45
CA ASN A 94 -8.52 50.82 10.25
C ASN A 94 -9.13 50.10 9.02
N GLN A 95 -10.46 50.20 8.84
CA GLN A 95 -11.17 49.47 7.77
C GLN A 95 -10.66 49.82 6.37
N MET A 96 -10.24 51.07 6.14
CA MET A 96 -9.69 51.49 4.86
C MET A 96 -8.34 50.83 4.58
N GLU A 97 -7.49 50.71 5.59
CA GLU A 97 -6.20 50.02 5.51
C GLU A 97 -6.39 48.52 5.27
N LEU A 98 -7.35 47.89 5.96
CA LEU A 98 -7.72 46.48 5.76
C LEU A 98 -8.31 46.23 4.37
N PHE A 99 -9.09 47.17 3.85
CA PHE A 99 -9.59 47.10 2.48
C PHE A 99 -8.45 47.20 1.48
N ARG A 100 -7.52 48.14 1.69
CA ARG A 100 -6.36 48.32 0.80
C ARG A 100 -5.40 47.13 0.84
N SER A 101 -5.21 46.50 1.99
CA SER A 101 -4.29 45.36 2.15
C SER A 101 -4.76 44.10 1.42
N ALA A 102 -6.05 44.00 1.10
CA ALA A 102 -6.63 42.90 0.34
C ALA A 102 -6.35 42.99 -1.18
N PHE A 103 -5.82 44.11 -1.68
CA PHE A 103 -5.36 44.19 -3.06
C PHE A 103 -4.00 43.47 -3.23
N PRO A 104 -3.78 42.78 -4.36
CA PRO A 104 -2.50 42.12 -4.63
C PRO A 104 -1.29 43.05 -4.42
N GLY A 105 -0.31 42.59 -3.64
CA GLY A 105 0.92 43.34 -3.34
C GLY A 105 0.81 44.37 -2.21
N ASN A 106 -0.38 44.66 -1.68
CA ASN A 106 -0.57 45.68 -0.63
C ASN A 106 -0.63 45.11 0.80
N ALA A 107 -0.33 43.83 1.00
CA ALA A 107 -0.31 43.20 2.32
C ALA A 107 0.61 43.90 3.34
N VAL A 108 1.62 44.64 2.87
CA VAL A 108 2.52 45.46 3.70
C VAL A 108 1.80 46.56 4.50
N ALA A 109 0.57 46.92 4.13
CA ALA A 109 -0.25 47.87 4.88
C ALA A 109 -0.80 47.30 6.20
N LEU A 110 -0.79 45.97 6.37
CA LEU A 110 -1.22 45.31 7.60
C LEU A 110 -0.33 45.71 8.77
N GLN A 111 -0.95 46.17 9.85
CA GLN A 111 -0.24 46.49 11.08
C GLN A 111 0.06 45.22 11.88
N ASP A 112 0.94 45.32 12.88
CA ASP A 112 1.28 44.16 13.73
C ASP A 112 0.07 43.61 14.48
N TYR A 113 -0.89 44.47 14.85
CA TYR A 113 -2.12 44.06 15.53
C TYR A 113 -3.19 43.47 14.60
N ASP A 114 -3.06 43.64 13.28
CA ASP A 114 -3.94 42.99 12.30
C ASP A 114 -3.56 41.52 12.11
N ARG A 115 -2.39 41.10 12.59
CA ARG A 115 -1.84 39.76 12.43
C ARG A 115 -1.84 39.02 13.76
N PHE A 116 -2.02 37.71 13.72
CA PHE A 116 -1.85 36.85 14.90
C PHE A 116 -0.81 35.78 14.61
N LEU A 117 -0.11 35.33 15.66
CA LEU A 117 0.90 34.29 15.54
C LEU A 117 0.25 32.91 15.66
N THR A 118 0.59 32.00 14.77
CA THR A 118 0.08 30.62 14.77
C THR A 118 1.06 29.69 14.05
N SER A 119 0.78 28.38 14.00
CA SER A 119 1.59 27.43 13.24
C SER A 119 1.25 27.48 11.74
N ALA A 120 2.18 27.07 10.87
CA ALA A 120 1.95 27.02 9.43
C ALA A 120 0.78 26.09 9.05
N GLU A 121 0.61 24.99 9.77
CA GLU A 121 -0.48 24.02 9.58
C GLU A 121 -1.83 24.65 9.88
N ALA A 122 -1.95 25.32 11.02
CA ALA A 122 -3.17 26.05 11.39
C ALA A 122 -3.45 27.19 10.41
N ALA A 123 -2.43 27.96 10.03
CA ALA A 123 -2.58 29.05 9.07
C ALA A 123 -3.06 28.55 7.70
N THR A 124 -2.59 27.40 7.24
CA THR A 124 -2.93 26.85 5.91
C THR A 124 -4.27 26.10 5.87
N SER A 125 -4.92 25.90 7.02
CA SER A 125 -6.17 25.14 7.14
C SER A 125 -7.34 25.73 6.35
N LEU A 126 -7.36 27.06 6.18
CA LEU A 126 -8.41 27.80 5.47
C LEU A 126 -8.10 28.10 4.00
N PHE A 127 -6.97 27.59 3.47
CA PHE A 127 -6.71 27.74 2.04
C PHE A 127 -7.79 27.04 1.22
N PHE A 128 -8.27 27.72 0.18
CA PHE A 128 -9.06 27.08 -0.86
C PHE A 128 -8.15 26.16 -1.67
N LYS A 129 -8.17 24.86 -1.35
CA LYS A 129 -7.31 23.83 -1.97
C LYS A 129 -7.91 23.27 -3.27
N GLU A 130 -9.04 23.80 -3.74
CA GLU A 130 -9.65 23.33 -4.97
C GLU A 130 -8.93 23.92 -6.18
N ARG A 131 -8.46 23.03 -7.05
CA ARG A 131 -7.98 23.36 -8.39
C ARG A 131 -8.53 22.33 -9.35
N LEU A 132 -8.65 22.69 -10.62
CA LEU A 132 -8.94 21.70 -11.65
C LEU A 132 -7.86 20.60 -11.61
N PRO A 133 -8.26 19.31 -11.57
CA PRO A 133 -7.33 18.21 -11.76
C PRO A 133 -6.54 18.42 -13.05
N ARG A 134 -5.26 18.04 -13.00
CA ARG A 134 -4.37 18.03 -14.16
C ARG A 134 -3.56 16.75 -14.08
N ASP A 135 -3.12 16.31 -15.24
CA ASP A 135 -2.23 15.16 -15.33
C ASP A 135 -1.01 15.34 -14.42
N GLU A 136 -0.61 14.25 -13.77
CA GLU A 136 0.64 14.21 -13.05
C GLU A 136 1.83 14.23 -14.03
N ALA A 137 2.94 14.84 -13.62
CA ALA A 137 4.18 14.84 -14.39
C ALA A 137 4.89 13.49 -14.24
N SER A 138 4.41 12.47 -14.96
CA SER A 138 5.00 11.13 -14.98
C SER A 138 4.89 10.47 -16.35
N ASP A 139 5.81 9.55 -16.62
CA ASP A 139 5.80 8.70 -17.83
C ASP A 139 4.86 7.48 -17.69
N PHE A 140 4.40 7.19 -16.48
CA PHE A 140 3.44 6.14 -16.17
C PHE A 140 2.12 6.76 -15.70
N LEU A 141 1.17 6.90 -16.61
CA LEU A 141 -0.13 7.53 -16.35
C LEU A 141 -1.28 6.54 -16.57
N ILE A 142 -2.02 6.30 -15.51
CA ILE A 142 -3.33 5.65 -15.56
C ILE A 142 -4.39 6.73 -15.72
N ARG A 143 -5.20 6.61 -16.75
CA ARG A 143 -6.27 7.56 -17.07
C ARG A 143 -7.51 7.24 -16.25
N PHE A 144 -7.95 8.24 -15.51
CA PHE A 144 -9.24 8.30 -14.83
C PHE A 144 -10.06 9.46 -15.38
N THR A 145 -11.24 9.66 -14.83
CA THR A 145 -12.12 10.77 -15.19
C THR A 145 -12.46 11.58 -13.95
N ASP A 146 -12.40 12.91 -14.04
CA ASP A 146 -12.85 13.78 -12.97
C ASP A 146 -14.39 13.83 -12.88
N ARG A 147 -14.91 14.64 -11.93
CA ARG A 147 -16.36 14.79 -11.73
C ARG A 147 -17.09 15.45 -12.91
N GLN A 148 -16.38 16.09 -13.82
CA GLN A 148 -16.93 16.77 -15.00
C GLN A 148 -16.85 15.89 -16.26
N GLY A 149 -16.27 14.69 -16.17
CA GLY A 149 -16.08 13.84 -17.34
C GLY A 149 -14.74 14.06 -18.06
N LEU A 150 -13.84 14.89 -17.52
CA LEU A 150 -12.56 15.18 -18.15
C LEU A 150 -11.53 14.11 -17.78
N PRO A 151 -10.82 13.52 -18.76
CA PRO A 151 -9.74 12.58 -18.49
C PRO A 151 -8.62 13.23 -17.68
N VAL A 152 -8.08 12.48 -16.73
CA VAL A 152 -6.93 12.88 -15.89
C VAL A 152 -5.97 11.71 -15.78
N GLY A 153 -4.71 11.93 -16.13
CA GLY A 153 -3.61 10.99 -15.94
C GLY A 153 -3.07 11.06 -14.52
N ILE A 154 -3.11 9.94 -13.81
CA ILE A 154 -2.56 9.81 -12.46
C ILE A 154 -1.53 8.69 -12.47
N ASP A 155 -0.41 8.89 -11.80
CA ASP A 155 0.59 7.86 -11.55
C ASP A 155 0.38 7.28 -10.14
N PRO A 156 -0.19 6.06 -10.02
CA PRO A 156 -0.45 5.46 -8.72
C PRO A 156 0.74 4.65 -8.18
N ALA A 157 1.94 4.75 -8.77
CA ALA A 157 3.07 3.89 -8.43
C ALA A 157 4.42 4.62 -8.38
N ASP A 158 4.89 5.20 -9.49
CA ASP A 158 6.27 5.63 -9.62
C ASP A 158 6.50 7.04 -9.12
N LEU A 159 5.69 8.01 -9.55
CA LEU A 159 5.79 9.38 -9.08
C LEU A 159 5.58 9.50 -7.56
N PRO A 160 4.57 8.84 -6.95
CA PRO A 160 4.44 8.86 -5.50
C PRO A 160 5.64 8.22 -4.77
N MET A 161 6.23 7.16 -5.33
CA MET A 161 7.44 6.55 -4.77
C MET A 161 8.65 7.49 -4.86
N ARG A 162 8.90 8.08 -6.05
CA ARG A 162 9.99 9.04 -6.28
C ARG A 162 9.89 10.29 -5.38
N THR A 163 8.67 10.69 -5.05
CA THR A 163 8.38 11.86 -4.20
C THR A 163 8.24 11.51 -2.72
N GLY A 164 8.46 10.25 -2.32
CA GLY A 164 8.37 9.80 -0.93
C GLY A 164 6.96 9.80 -0.33
N ARG A 165 5.92 9.87 -1.17
CA ARG A 165 4.51 9.79 -0.73
C ARG A 165 4.09 8.37 -0.35
N ILE A 166 4.73 7.36 -0.94
CA ILE A 166 4.53 5.94 -0.63
C ILE A 166 5.89 5.25 -0.49
N ASN A 167 5.92 4.12 0.24
CA ASN A 167 7.11 3.29 0.43
C ASN A 167 7.04 1.94 -0.31
N ASN A 168 5.88 1.58 -0.85
CA ASN A 168 5.64 0.37 -1.63
C ASN A 168 4.56 0.62 -2.68
N ARG A 169 4.46 -0.24 -3.70
CA ARG A 169 3.50 -0.11 -4.83
C ARG A 169 2.21 -0.91 -4.64
N SER A 170 2.03 -1.55 -3.49
CA SER A 170 0.84 -2.34 -3.17
C SER A 170 -0.38 -1.44 -3.09
N LYS A 171 -1.52 -1.95 -3.55
CA LYS A 171 -2.78 -1.19 -3.65
C LYS A 171 -3.87 -1.95 -2.91
N PHE A 172 -4.70 -1.20 -2.20
CA PHE A 172 -5.86 -1.73 -1.49
C PHE A 172 -7.13 -1.10 -2.05
N VAL A 173 -7.99 -1.92 -2.65
CA VAL A 173 -9.23 -1.47 -3.30
C VAL A 173 -10.41 -2.01 -2.49
N LEU A 174 -11.21 -1.08 -1.94
CA LEU A 174 -12.32 -1.38 -1.05
C LEU A 174 -13.66 -1.02 -1.68
N GLY A 175 -14.68 -1.83 -1.39
CA GLY A 175 -16.05 -1.58 -1.81
C GLY A 175 -16.97 -2.76 -1.50
N GLY A 176 -18.25 -2.51 -1.22
CA GLY A 176 -19.25 -3.55 -1.01
C GLY A 176 -19.49 -4.41 -2.27
N SER A 177 -20.27 -5.48 -2.15
CA SER A 177 -20.72 -6.22 -3.33
C SER A 177 -21.51 -5.28 -4.26
N GLY A 178 -21.31 -5.39 -5.58
CA GLY A 178 -21.97 -4.52 -6.58
C GLY A 178 -21.46 -3.08 -6.68
N SER A 179 -20.48 -2.66 -5.87
CA SER A 179 -19.93 -1.28 -5.91
C SER A 179 -19.01 -0.96 -7.10
N GLY A 180 -18.76 -1.93 -7.98
CA GLY A 180 -17.90 -1.75 -9.16
C GLY A 180 -16.42 -2.08 -8.95
N LYS A 181 -16.02 -2.78 -7.87
CA LYS A 181 -14.62 -3.20 -7.66
C LYS A 181 -14.02 -3.94 -8.86
N SER A 182 -14.66 -5.01 -9.32
CA SER A 182 -14.17 -5.81 -10.46
C SER A 182 -14.18 -5.00 -11.76
N PHE A 183 -15.15 -4.09 -11.93
CA PHE A 183 -15.19 -3.19 -13.08
C PHE A 183 -13.97 -2.24 -13.09
N PHE A 184 -13.68 -1.61 -11.95
CA PHE A 184 -12.49 -0.78 -11.78
C PHE A 184 -11.20 -1.57 -12.02
N MET A 185 -11.08 -2.77 -11.44
CA MET A 185 -9.89 -3.60 -11.59
C MET A 185 -9.67 -4.01 -13.05
N ASN A 186 -10.72 -4.41 -13.78
CA ASN A 186 -10.60 -4.72 -15.21
C ASN A 186 -10.07 -3.51 -16.00
N ALA A 187 -10.62 -2.30 -15.79
CA ALA A 187 -10.17 -1.09 -16.47
C ALA A 187 -8.73 -0.68 -16.09
N LEU A 188 -8.30 -0.96 -14.86
CA LEU A 188 -6.92 -0.72 -14.42
C LEU A 188 -5.94 -1.72 -15.06
N LEU A 189 -6.29 -3.01 -15.05
CA LEU A 189 -5.45 -4.08 -15.59
C LEU A 189 -5.31 -3.98 -17.11
N GLU A 190 -6.36 -3.56 -17.83
CA GLU A 190 -6.28 -3.23 -19.25
C GLU A 190 -5.20 -2.16 -19.52
N GLN A 191 -5.17 -1.11 -18.71
CA GLN A 191 -4.15 -0.06 -18.83
C GLN A 191 -2.75 -0.57 -18.46
N TYR A 192 -2.63 -1.45 -17.47
CA TYR A 192 -1.34 -2.09 -17.15
C TYR A 192 -0.82 -2.96 -18.30
N MET A 193 -1.70 -3.69 -18.99
CA MET A 193 -1.31 -4.43 -20.20
C MET A 193 -0.79 -3.49 -21.29
N ALA A 194 -1.38 -2.30 -21.45
CA ALA A 194 -0.89 -1.28 -22.38
C ALA A 194 0.51 -0.74 -22.03
N TYR A 195 0.88 -0.76 -20.73
CA TYR A 195 2.24 -0.47 -20.27
C TYR A 195 3.17 -1.69 -20.26
N ASN A 196 2.76 -2.79 -20.90
CA ASN A 196 3.56 -4.00 -21.03
C ASN A 196 3.85 -4.72 -19.70
N PHE A 197 2.94 -4.64 -18.73
CA PHE A 197 3.04 -5.42 -17.49
C PHE A 197 2.61 -6.88 -17.72
N ASP A 198 3.13 -7.78 -16.88
CA ASP A 198 2.65 -9.15 -16.77
C ASP A 198 1.68 -9.25 -15.60
N ILE A 199 0.55 -9.91 -15.81
CA ILE A 199 -0.60 -9.91 -14.91
C ILE A 199 -0.94 -11.34 -14.53
N VAL A 200 -0.93 -11.60 -13.22
CA VAL A 200 -1.44 -12.83 -12.61
C VAL A 200 -2.58 -12.47 -11.66
N ILE A 201 -3.73 -13.09 -11.86
CA ILE A 201 -4.94 -12.84 -11.08
C ILE A 201 -5.36 -14.13 -10.38
N ILE A 202 -5.72 -14.03 -9.10
CA ILE A 202 -6.45 -15.06 -8.38
C ILE A 202 -7.88 -14.55 -8.24
N ASP A 203 -8.81 -15.18 -8.93
CA ASP A 203 -10.19 -14.75 -9.06
C ASP A 203 -11.16 -15.71 -8.38
N VAL A 204 -12.27 -15.11 -7.95
CA VAL A 204 -13.41 -15.76 -7.33
C VAL A 204 -14.67 -15.16 -7.96
N GLY A 205 -15.35 -15.96 -8.78
CA GLY A 205 -16.62 -15.60 -9.43
C GLY A 205 -16.46 -15.11 -10.87
N HIS A 206 -15.44 -15.57 -11.58
CA HIS A 206 -15.29 -15.40 -13.04
C HIS A 206 -15.28 -13.96 -13.57
N SER A 207 -14.93 -12.99 -12.73
CA SER A 207 -14.93 -11.55 -13.02
C SER A 207 -13.90 -11.12 -14.08
N TYR A 208 -12.85 -11.90 -14.30
CA TYR A 208 -11.77 -11.55 -15.25
C TYR A 208 -11.70 -12.47 -16.49
N SER A 209 -12.64 -13.39 -16.65
CA SER A 209 -12.70 -14.32 -17.80
C SER A 209 -12.74 -13.60 -19.16
N GLY A 210 -13.54 -12.53 -19.26
CA GLY A 210 -13.65 -11.70 -20.47
C GLY A 210 -12.35 -10.97 -20.80
N LEU A 211 -11.71 -10.37 -19.81
CA LEU A 211 -10.44 -9.64 -20.00
C LEU A 211 -9.29 -10.59 -20.35
N CYS A 212 -9.23 -11.75 -19.70
CA CYS A 212 -8.27 -12.80 -20.01
C CYS A 212 -8.42 -13.26 -21.47
N SER A 213 -9.65 -13.53 -21.91
CA SER A 213 -9.93 -13.95 -23.29
C SER A 213 -9.56 -12.86 -24.31
N TYR A 214 -9.83 -11.59 -23.98
CA TYR A 214 -9.50 -10.44 -24.83
C TYR A 214 -7.99 -10.32 -25.11
N PHE A 215 -7.15 -10.55 -24.08
CA PHE A 215 -5.70 -10.53 -24.23
C PHE A 215 -5.11 -11.88 -24.66
N GLY A 216 -5.94 -12.89 -24.96
CA GLY A 216 -5.47 -14.24 -25.31
C GLY A 216 -4.74 -14.95 -24.17
N GLY A 217 -4.98 -14.54 -22.93
CA GLY A 217 -4.33 -15.08 -21.74
C GLY A 217 -4.83 -16.47 -21.35
N LYS A 218 -4.14 -17.10 -20.39
CA LYS A 218 -4.53 -18.41 -19.86
C LYS A 218 -5.47 -18.29 -18.67
N TYR A 219 -6.63 -18.90 -18.82
CA TYR A 219 -7.65 -18.97 -17.77
C TYR A 219 -7.70 -20.39 -17.20
N TYR A 220 -7.21 -20.55 -15.98
CA TYR A 220 -7.22 -21.82 -15.25
C TYR A 220 -8.44 -21.88 -14.35
N THR A 221 -9.34 -22.82 -14.62
CA THR A 221 -10.48 -23.14 -13.74
C THR A 221 -10.24 -24.48 -13.09
N TYR A 222 -10.40 -24.56 -11.76
CA TYR A 222 -10.44 -25.87 -11.11
C TYR A 222 -11.76 -26.59 -11.42
N THR A 223 -11.68 -27.77 -12.02
CA THR A 223 -12.77 -28.75 -12.06
C THR A 223 -12.27 -30.08 -11.50
N GLU A 224 -13.17 -30.94 -10.99
CA GLU A 224 -12.78 -32.28 -10.51
C GLU A 224 -12.12 -33.12 -11.63
N GLU A 225 -12.55 -32.90 -12.88
CA GLU A 225 -12.02 -33.60 -14.07
C GLU A 225 -10.67 -33.03 -14.54
N HIS A 226 -10.45 -31.72 -14.33
CA HIS A 226 -9.24 -30.98 -14.69
C HIS A 226 -8.77 -30.13 -13.49
N PRO A 227 -8.12 -30.75 -12.48
CA PRO A 227 -7.54 -29.99 -11.39
C PRO A 227 -6.43 -29.07 -11.93
N ILE A 228 -6.22 -27.93 -11.28
CA ILE A 228 -5.06 -27.08 -11.56
C ILE A 228 -3.83 -27.87 -11.13
N THR A 229 -3.06 -28.33 -12.10
CA THR A 229 -1.82 -29.09 -11.89
C THR A 229 -0.62 -28.20 -12.16
N MET A 230 0.50 -28.52 -11.53
CA MET A 230 1.78 -27.88 -11.80
C MET A 230 2.92 -28.86 -11.51
N ASN A 231 4.11 -28.61 -12.04
CA ASN A 231 5.29 -29.38 -11.67
C ASN A 231 6.36 -28.46 -11.10
N PRO A 232 6.40 -28.27 -9.76
CA PRO A 232 7.36 -27.40 -9.13
C PRO A 232 8.78 -28.00 -9.08
N PHE A 233 8.91 -29.31 -9.34
CA PHE A 233 10.19 -30.02 -9.30
C PHE A 233 10.95 -29.95 -10.63
N PHE A 234 10.28 -29.58 -11.72
CA PHE A 234 10.91 -29.33 -13.01
C PHE A 234 11.67 -28.00 -12.99
N LEU A 235 12.98 -28.08 -12.74
CA LEU A 235 13.88 -26.92 -12.71
C LEU A 235 15.11 -27.19 -13.57
N SER A 236 15.48 -26.20 -14.39
CA SER A 236 16.77 -26.20 -15.09
C SER A 236 17.93 -25.81 -14.14
N PRO A 237 19.19 -26.09 -14.51
CA PRO A 237 20.35 -25.66 -13.73
C PRO A 237 20.43 -24.15 -13.49
N ALA A 238 19.88 -23.33 -14.41
CA ALA A 238 19.86 -21.88 -14.29
C ALA A 238 18.77 -21.38 -13.31
N GLU A 239 17.66 -22.12 -13.20
CA GLU A 239 16.55 -21.78 -12.30
C GLU A 239 16.79 -22.25 -10.86
N TYR A 240 17.56 -23.32 -10.67
CA TYR A 240 17.82 -23.87 -9.35
C TYR A 240 18.71 -22.94 -8.51
N ASN A 241 18.09 -22.23 -7.57
CA ASN A 241 18.75 -21.30 -6.64
C ASN A 241 18.23 -21.47 -5.20
N LEU A 242 18.73 -20.66 -4.26
CA LEU A 242 18.33 -20.70 -2.85
C LEU A 242 16.81 -20.47 -2.66
N GLU A 243 16.22 -19.53 -3.39
CA GLU A 243 14.79 -19.22 -3.29
C GLU A 243 13.91 -20.39 -3.76
N LYS A 244 14.27 -21.04 -4.88
CA LYS A 244 13.55 -22.22 -5.38
C LYS A 244 13.69 -23.41 -4.44
N LYS A 245 14.88 -23.58 -3.85
CA LYS A 245 15.09 -24.59 -2.81
C LYS A 245 14.20 -24.33 -1.59
N ASP A 246 14.15 -23.09 -1.09
CA ASP A 246 13.31 -22.74 0.05
C ASP A 246 11.81 -22.90 -0.27
N PHE A 247 11.39 -22.52 -1.48
CA PHE A 247 10.03 -22.80 -1.95
C PHE A 247 9.68 -24.29 -1.91
N LEU A 248 10.57 -25.17 -2.43
CA LEU A 248 10.35 -26.62 -2.39
C LEU A 248 10.34 -27.16 -0.96
N LYS A 249 11.16 -26.62 -0.05
CA LYS A 249 11.11 -26.96 1.38
C LYS A 249 9.75 -26.60 1.99
N THR A 250 9.26 -25.39 1.75
CA THR A 250 7.95 -24.94 2.22
C THR A 250 6.82 -25.78 1.63
N LEU A 251 6.92 -26.15 0.36
CA LEU A 251 5.96 -27.06 -0.26
C LEU A 251 5.96 -28.44 0.42
N LEU A 252 7.12 -29.05 0.64
CA LEU A 252 7.20 -30.35 1.33
C LEU A 252 6.67 -30.29 2.76
N ALA A 253 6.97 -29.20 3.47
CA ALA A 253 6.44 -28.93 4.80
C ALA A 253 4.91 -28.88 4.81
N LEU A 254 4.33 -28.13 3.87
CA LEU A 254 2.88 -28.00 3.71
C LEU A 254 2.23 -29.35 3.39
N LEU A 255 2.82 -30.13 2.48
CA LEU A 255 2.30 -31.44 2.09
C LEU A 255 2.37 -32.46 3.25
N LEU A 256 3.41 -32.39 4.08
CA LEU A 256 3.61 -33.32 5.19
C LEU A 256 2.78 -32.96 6.43
N LYS A 257 2.78 -31.68 6.83
CA LYS A 257 2.22 -31.22 8.11
C LYS A 257 0.91 -30.43 7.97
N GLY A 258 0.54 -30.05 6.75
CA GLY A 258 -0.62 -29.20 6.48
C GLY A 258 -0.39 -27.72 6.80
N ALA A 259 -1.42 -26.91 6.54
CA ALA A 259 -1.46 -25.45 6.68
C ALA A 259 -0.95 -24.89 8.01
N GLN A 260 -1.31 -25.55 9.11
CA GLN A 260 -1.02 -25.14 10.49
C GLN A 260 0.13 -25.95 11.08
N GLY A 261 0.76 -26.79 10.26
CA GLY A 261 1.84 -27.67 10.67
C GLY A 261 3.13 -26.89 10.93
N GLN A 262 3.82 -27.24 12.02
CA GLN A 262 5.16 -26.72 12.28
C GLN A 262 6.21 -27.75 11.87
N VAL A 263 7.28 -27.27 11.25
CA VAL A 263 8.45 -28.06 10.85
C VAL A 263 9.53 -27.86 11.90
N SER A 264 10.08 -28.94 12.42
CA SER A 264 11.24 -28.90 13.31
C SER A 264 12.52 -28.53 12.54
N GLN A 265 13.53 -28.00 13.24
CA GLN A 265 14.84 -27.68 12.65
C GLN A 265 15.50 -28.91 11.99
N VAL A 266 15.23 -30.10 12.52
CA VAL A 266 15.72 -31.38 11.98
C VAL A 266 15.06 -31.70 10.65
N GLU A 267 13.73 -31.62 10.59
CA GLU A 267 12.97 -31.84 9.34
C GLU A 267 13.35 -30.82 8.27
N ASP A 268 13.50 -29.54 8.64
CA ASP A 268 13.94 -28.48 7.72
C ASP A 268 15.33 -28.77 7.12
N SER A 269 16.26 -29.21 7.97
CA SER A 269 17.61 -29.60 7.56
C SER A 269 17.61 -30.81 6.64
N ILE A 270 16.77 -31.81 6.93
CA ILE A 270 16.61 -33.01 6.10
C ILE A 270 16.05 -32.62 4.73
N PHE A 271 14.97 -31.83 4.67
CA PHE A 271 14.40 -31.37 3.39
C PHE A 271 15.43 -30.60 2.58
N SER A 272 16.15 -29.67 3.22
CA SER A 272 17.24 -28.91 2.61
C SER A 272 18.33 -29.81 2.00
N ASN A 273 18.79 -30.81 2.74
CA ASN A 273 19.84 -31.73 2.30
C ASN A 273 19.38 -32.63 1.15
N VAL A 274 18.16 -33.19 1.26
CA VAL A 274 17.62 -34.12 0.26
C VAL A 274 17.31 -33.41 -1.05
N ILE A 275 16.73 -32.20 -1.01
CA ILE A 275 16.52 -31.37 -2.21
C ILE A 275 17.86 -31.08 -2.88
N SER A 276 18.87 -30.68 -2.10
CA SER A 276 20.19 -30.37 -2.65
C SER A 276 20.86 -31.59 -3.29
N ALA A 277 20.78 -32.74 -2.62
CA ALA A 277 21.33 -34.00 -3.13
C ALA A 277 20.60 -34.45 -4.40
N PHE A 278 19.27 -34.35 -4.44
CA PHE A 278 18.45 -34.71 -5.60
C PHE A 278 18.87 -33.95 -6.86
N TYR A 279 18.92 -32.61 -6.79
CA TYR A 279 19.32 -31.81 -7.94
C TYR A 279 20.80 -31.96 -8.28
N ALA A 280 21.68 -32.10 -7.28
CA ALA A 280 23.10 -32.36 -7.53
C ALA A 280 23.31 -33.68 -8.29
N ASP A 281 22.65 -34.76 -7.88
CA ASP A 281 22.75 -36.07 -8.52
C ASP A 281 22.05 -36.10 -9.89
N TYR A 282 20.95 -35.35 -10.07
CA TYR A 282 20.31 -35.19 -11.36
C TYR A 282 21.19 -34.45 -12.37
N PHE A 283 21.69 -33.26 -12.02
CA PHE A 283 22.49 -32.43 -12.92
C PHE A 283 23.90 -33.00 -13.17
N SER A 284 24.41 -33.85 -12.28
CA SER A 284 25.66 -34.60 -12.50
C SER A 284 25.47 -35.93 -13.23
N ALA A 285 24.27 -36.21 -13.74
CA ALA A 285 23.94 -37.44 -14.48
C ALA A 285 24.21 -38.75 -13.71
N LYS A 286 24.11 -38.72 -12.37
CA LYS A 286 24.18 -39.94 -11.55
C LYS A 286 22.85 -40.70 -11.52
N LEU A 287 21.75 -40.02 -11.81
CA LEU A 287 20.44 -40.64 -11.96
C LEU A 287 20.31 -41.34 -13.34
N PRO A 288 19.47 -42.38 -13.47
CA PRO A 288 19.30 -43.10 -14.72
C PRO A 288 18.95 -42.18 -15.90
N ALA A 289 19.49 -42.49 -17.09
CA ALA A 289 19.15 -41.76 -18.31
C ALA A 289 17.64 -41.83 -18.58
N GLY A 290 17.03 -40.70 -18.93
CA GLY A 290 15.57 -40.58 -19.11
C GLY A 290 14.78 -40.27 -17.83
N THR A 291 15.45 -39.96 -16.72
CA THR A 291 14.76 -39.50 -15.50
C THR A 291 14.07 -38.15 -15.75
N HIS A 292 12.77 -38.10 -15.50
CA HIS A 292 11.98 -36.86 -15.56
C HIS A 292 11.96 -36.19 -14.18
N LEU A 293 12.16 -34.87 -14.14
CA LEU A 293 12.01 -34.07 -12.93
C LEU A 293 10.53 -33.87 -12.62
N ASN A 294 10.04 -34.56 -11.60
CA ASN A 294 8.68 -34.44 -11.06
C ASN A 294 8.67 -34.92 -9.60
N PHE A 295 7.51 -34.81 -8.95
CA PHE A 295 7.36 -35.24 -7.56
C PHE A 295 7.59 -36.75 -7.37
N ASN A 296 7.17 -37.60 -8.30
CA ASN A 296 7.40 -39.06 -8.20
C ASN A 296 8.87 -39.41 -8.06
N THR A 297 9.70 -38.89 -8.97
CA THR A 297 11.14 -39.15 -8.97
C THR A 297 11.76 -38.62 -7.68
N PHE A 298 11.37 -37.40 -7.28
CA PHE A 298 11.84 -36.81 -6.04
C PHE A 298 11.46 -37.66 -4.82
N TYR A 299 10.21 -38.10 -4.71
CA TYR A 299 9.71 -38.92 -3.59
C TYR A 299 10.46 -40.25 -3.46
N HIS A 300 10.70 -40.95 -4.57
CA HIS A 300 11.44 -42.20 -4.53
C HIS A 300 12.92 -41.99 -4.16
N TYR A 301 13.54 -40.94 -4.69
CA TYR A 301 14.89 -40.56 -4.31
C TYR A 301 14.98 -40.15 -2.84
N SER A 302 14.03 -39.34 -2.36
CA SER A 302 14.03 -38.77 -1.02
C SER A 302 13.90 -39.84 0.05
N ILE A 303 13.06 -40.86 -0.14
CA ILE A 303 12.94 -41.97 0.82
C ILE A 303 14.28 -42.68 1.02
N ASN A 304 14.98 -43.00 -0.07
CA ASN A 304 16.28 -43.66 0.00
C ASN A 304 17.31 -42.75 0.67
N LYS A 305 17.37 -41.48 0.27
CA LYS A 305 18.33 -40.51 0.79
C LYS A 305 18.12 -40.20 2.28
N ILE A 306 16.86 -40.07 2.72
CA ILE A 306 16.53 -39.89 4.13
C ILE A 306 16.90 -41.14 4.92
N GLY A 307 16.68 -42.34 4.38
CA GLY A 307 17.14 -43.59 4.97
C GLY A 307 18.65 -43.61 5.22
N GLU A 308 19.45 -43.19 4.23
CA GLU A 308 20.91 -43.05 4.37
C GLU A 308 21.30 -42.06 5.46
N ILE A 309 20.70 -40.85 5.45
CA ILE A 309 20.97 -39.79 6.44
C ILE A 309 20.65 -40.29 7.86
N LYS A 310 19.51 -40.97 8.04
CA LYS A 310 19.14 -41.54 9.35
C LYS A 310 20.16 -42.57 9.84
N GLN A 311 20.72 -43.40 8.95
CA GLN A 311 21.72 -44.40 9.31
C GLN A 311 23.09 -43.79 9.62
N GLN A 312 23.52 -42.81 8.82
CA GLN A 312 24.84 -42.16 8.96
C GLN A 312 24.89 -41.21 10.16
N ASP A 313 23.90 -40.33 10.28
CA ASP A 313 23.92 -39.21 11.23
C ASP A 313 23.08 -39.49 12.49
N LYS A 314 22.41 -40.65 12.57
CA LYS A 314 21.53 -41.06 13.69
C LYS A 314 20.45 -40.04 14.02
N VAL A 315 19.92 -39.38 12.99
CA VAL A 315 18.92 -38.32 13.13
C VAL A 315 17.53 -38.91 13.40
N SER A 316 16.77 -38.28 14.29
CA SER A 316 15.38 -38.63 14.57
C SER A 316 14.46 -37.99 13.53
N PHE A 317 13.89 -38.81 12.65
CA PHE A 317 12.91 -38.40 11.63
C PHE A 317 11.95 -39.54 11.35
N ASP A 318 10.65 -39.30 11.31
CA ASP A 318 9.66 -40.33 11.02
C ASP A 318 9.54 -40.56 9.51
N LEU A 319 10.30 -41.55 9.01
CA LEU A 319 10.32 -41.88 7.60
C LEU A 319 9.04 -42.62 7.17
N ASP A 320 8.37 -43.31 8.10
CA ASP A 320 7.14 -44.03 7.81
C ASP A 320 5.97 -43.05 7.66
N GLU A 321 5.88 -42.03 8.53
CA GLU A 321 4.96 -40.90 8.37
C GLU A 321 5.20 -40.18 7.04
N TYR A 322 6.45 -39.78 6.78
CA TYR A 322 6.83 -39.10 5.53
C TYR A 322 6.40 -39.89 4.30
N ARG A 323 6.72 -41.18 4.26
CA ARG A 323 6.34 -42.09 3.18
C ARG A 323 4.83 -42.21 3.05
N TYR A 324 4.12 -42.42 4.15
CA TYR A 324 2.68 -42.63 4.14
C TYR A 324 1.91 -41.41 3.65
N VAL A 325 2.24 -40.22 4.19
CA VAL A 325 1.55 -38.97 3.87
C VAL A 325 1.83 -38.54 2.43
N LEU A 326 3.10 -38.51 2.04
CA LEU A 326 3.49 -38.00 0.73
C LEU A 326 3.15 -38.93 -0.44
N ARG A 327 2.95 -40.24 -0.19
CA ARG A 327 2.53 -41.20 -1.23
C ARG A 327 1.25 -40.79 -1.95
N LYS A 328 0.37 -40.03 -1.30
CA LYS A 328 -0.88 -39.54 -1.90
C LYS A 328 -0.67 -38.63 -3.11
N PHE A 329 0.47 -37.94 -3.17
CA PHE A 329 0.83 -37.02 -4.25
C PHE A 329 1.66 -37.69 -5.36
N CYS A 330 2.02 -38.97 -5.20
CA CYS A 330 2.61 -39.76 -6.27
C CYS A 330 1.55 -40.22 -7.27
N THR A 331 1.94 -40.51 -8.51
CA THR A 331 1.04 -41.08 -9.52
C THR A 331 0.37 -42.36 -9.01
N GLY A 332 -0.96 -42.43 -9.16
CA GLY A 332 -1.80 -43.48 -8.59
C GLY A 332 -2.34 -43.19 -7.19
N GLY A 333 -1.88 -42.11 -6.54
CA GLY A 333 -2.47 -41.55 -5.32
C GLY A 333 -3.59 -40.55 -5.59
N GLU A 334 -4.32 -40.19 -4.54
CA GLU A 334 -5.47 -39.26 -4.54
C GLU A 334 -5.17 -37.92 -5.22
N TYR A 335 -3.97 -37.37 -5.01
CA TYR A 335 -3.51 -36.10 -5.58
C TYR A 335 -2.38 -36.30 -6.60
N GLY A 336 -2.27 -37.50 -7.19
CA GLY A 336 -1.12 -37.90 -8.00
C GLY A 336 -0.85 -37.07 -9.25
N ARG A 337 -1.85 -36.31 -9.73
CA ARG A 337 -1.69 -35.39 -10.88
C ARG A 337 -1.20 -34.00 -10.48
N LEU A 338 -1.39 -33.58 -9.21
CA LEU A 338 -1.19 -32.21 -8.76
C LEU A 338 0.23 -31.68 -8.99
N LEU A 339 1.24 -32.52 -8.73
CA LEU A 339 2.66 -32.15 -8.71
C LEU A 339 3.51 -32.85 -9.79
N ASN A 340 2.87 -33.61 -10.69
CA ASN A 340 3.54 -34.51 -11.63
C ASN A 340 3.20 -34.23 -13.09
N GLU A 341 2.61 -33.07 -13.40
CA GLU A 341 2.31 -32.73 -14.78
C GLU A 341 3.60 -32.70 -15.62
N GLU A 342 3.56 -33.32 -16.80
CA GLU A 342 4.62 -33.13 -17.78
C GLU A 342 4.57 -31.68 -18.19
N SER A 343 5.60 -30.93 -17.82
CA SER A 343 5.67 -29.49 -18.01
C SER A 343 5.44 -29.16 -19.49
N GLY A 344 4.19 -28.83 -19.84
CA GLY A 344 3.88 -28.10 -21.04
C GLY A 344 4.52 -26.74 -20.87
N SER A 345 5.72 -26.59 -21.44
CA SER A 345 6.39 -25.31 -21.63
C SER A 345 5.36 -24.28 -22.11
N GLY A 346 5.03 -23.32 -21.25
CA GLY A 346 4.18 -22.21 -21.64
C GLY A 346 3.33 -21.56 -20.56
N VAL A 347 3.28 -22.04 -19.31
CA VAL A 347 2.54 -21.29 -18.26
C VAL A 347 3.21 -19.94 -17.97
N PHE A 348 4.53 -19.85 -18.05
CA PHE A 348 5.31 -18.63 -17.74
C PHE A 348 5.66 -17.76 -18.95
N GLU A 349 5.31 -18.17 -20.17
CA GLU A 349 5.47 -17.31 -21.36
C GLU A 349 4.27 -16.36 -21.55
N GLU A 350 3.17 -16.64 -20.84
CA GLU A 350 1.93 -15.90 -20.96
C GLU A 350 1.93 -14.68 -20.05
N ARG A 351 1.55 -13.54 -20.62
CA ARG A 351 1.58 -12.25 -19.93
C ARG A 351 0.30 -11.93 -19.17
N PHE A 352 -0.75 -12.71 -19.37
CA PHE A 352 -2.03 -12.56 -18.67
C PHE A 352 -2.53 -13.93 -18.24
N ILE A 353 -2.56 -14.17 -16.92
CA ILE A 353 -2.94 -15.45 -16.33
C ILE A 353 -4.02 -15.20 -15.28
N VAL A 354 -5.07 -16.00 -15.30
CA VAL A 354 -6.12 -15.99 -14.27
C VAL A 354 -6.28 -17.39 -13.69
N TYR A 355 -6.19 -17.49 -12.37
CA TYR A 355 -6.52 -18.68 -11.59
C TYR A 355 -7.87 -18.48 -10.92
N GLU A 356 -8.87 -19.20 -11.39
CA GLU A 356 -10.21 -19.21 -10.81
C GLU A 356 -10.34 -20.29 -9.75
N ILE A 357 -10.62 -19.86 -8.51
CA ILE A 357 -10.63 -20.73 -7.33
C ILE A 357 -12.00 -20.87 -6.66
N ASP A 358 -13.08 -20.38 -7.27
CA ASP A 358 -14.42 -20.43 -6.63
C ASP A 358 -14.88 -21.86 -6.32
N SER A 359 -14.54 -22.83 -7.18
CA SER A 359 -14.82 -24.26 -6.96
C SER A 359 -14.02 -24.89 -5.81
N ILE A 360 -12.93 -24.25 -5.36
CA ILE A 360 -12.08 -24.74 -4.26
C ILE A 360 -12.63 -24.31 -2.89
N LYS A 361 -13.51 -23.31 -2.81
CA LYS A 361 -14.08 -22.85 -1.52
C LYS A 361 -14.84 -23.93 -0.74
N GLY A 362 -15.32 -24.98 -1.41
CA GLY A 362 -15.96 -26.13 -0.77
C GLY A 362 -14.99 -27.25 -0.36
N ALA A 363 -13.77 -27.26 -0.91
CA ALA A 363 -12.76 -28.27 -0.63
C ALA A 363 -11.85 -27.79 0.50
N HIS A 364 -12.12 -28.23 1.73
CA HIS A 364 -11.41 -27.87 2.97
C HIS A 364 -9.90 -28.19 3.00
N VAL A 365 -9.27 -28.58 1.89
CA VAL A 365 -7.91 -29.14 1.86
C VAL A 365 -6.87 -28.22 1.21
N MET A 366 -7.24 -27.17 0.46
CA MET A 366 -6.25 -26.31 -0.22
C MET A 366 -6.38 -24.80 0.02
N ALA A 367 -7.32 -24.36 0.87
CA ALA A 367 -7.38 -22.97 1.30
C ALA A 367 -6.45 -22.75 2.52
N ALA A 368 -5.14 -22.72 2.27
CA ALA A 368 -4.15 -22.23 3.21
C ALA A 368 -2.86 -21.81 2.53
#